data_AF-A0A4C1Z6K9-F1
#
_entry.id   AF-A0A4C1Z6K9-F1
#
_cell.length_a   1.000
_cell.length_b   1.000
_cell.length_c   1.000
_cell.angle_alpha   90.00
_cell.angle_beta   90.00
_cell.angle_gamma   90.00
#
_symmetry.space_group_name_H-M   'P 1'
#
loop_
_entity.id
_entity.type
_entity.pdbx_description
1 polymer ?
#
loop_
_entity_poly.entity_id
_entity_poly.type
_entity_poly.pdbx_seq_one_letter_code
_entity_poly.pdbx_strand_id
1 'polypeptide(L)' 'MANLLLRRALLDAVRVPVGARLASTELAKIGDREWVGFGHNGQPNYVDRADFPMPAIRFRADTPDIK' A
#
# COMPACT_ATOMS: atom_id res chain seq x y z
N MET A 1 33.21 11.64 -23.96
CA MET A 1 31.76 11.80 -23.68
C MET A 1 31.07 10.53 -23.18
N ALA A 2 31.45 9.32 -23.65
CA ALA A 2 30.85 8.04 -23.20
C ALA A 2 30.94 7.77 -21.68
N ASN A 3 32.03 8.18 -21.02
CA ASN A 3 32.26 7.90 -19.61
C ASN A 3 31.35 8.70 -18.65
N LEU A 4 30.95 9.91 -19.08
CA LEU A 4 30.01 10.74 -18.29
C LEU A 4 28.59 10.17 -18.37
N LEU A 5 28.19 9.71 -19.55
CA LEU A 5 26.89 9.08 -19.80
C LEU A 5 26.78 7.74 -19.03
N LEU A 6 27.84 6.93 -19.04
CA LEU A 6 27.87 5.67 -18.29
C LEU A 6 27.80 5.89 -16.77
N ARG A 7 28.54 6.89 -16.25
CA ARG A 7 28.46 7.26 -14.82
C ARG A 7 27.08 7.78 -14.43
N ARG A 8 26.44 8.59 -15.29
CA ARG A 8 25.08 9.09 -15.06
C ARG A 8 24.07 7.94 -15.04
N ALA A 9 24.15 7.04 -16.00
CA ALA A 9 23.28 5.87 -16.10
C ALA A 9 23.42 4.94 -14.89
N LEU A 10 24.64 4.72 -14.38
CA LEU A 10 24.87 3.92 -13.16
C LEU A 10 24.25 4.58 -11.92
N LEU A 11 24.38 5.91 -11.78
CA LEU A 11 23.77 6.63 -10.65
C LEU A 11 22.24 6.58 -10.72
N ASP A 12 21.65 6.73 -11.91
CA ASP A 12 20.20 6.65 -12.10
C ASP A 12 19.68 5.21 -11.88
N ALA A 13 20.43 4.18 -12.28
CA ALA A 13 20.07 2.78 -12.04
C ALA A 13 20.15 2.35 -10.57
N VAL A 14 21.08 2.92 -9.80
CA VAL A 14 21.21 2.66 -8.36
C VAL A 14 20.25 3.52 -7.53
N ARG A 15 19.84 4.67 -8.06
CA ARG A 15 18.85 5.57 -7.45
C ARG A 15 17.44 5.00 -7.62
N VAL A 16 17.18 3.90 -6.92
CA VAL A 16 15.80 3.51 -6.60
C VAL A 16 15.14 4.74 -5.97
N PRO A 17 14.01 5.22 -6.51
CA PRO A 17 13.37 6.41 -5.96
C PRO A 17 13.07 6.15 -4.49
N VAL A 18 13.49 7.09 -3.64
CA VAL A 18 13.17 7.12 -2.21
C VAL A 18 11.64 7.10 -2.13
N GLY A 19 11.06 5.93 -1.90
CA GLY A 19 9.61 5.69 -1.98
C GLY A 19 9.21 4.37 -2.65
N ALA A 20 9.94 3.87 -3.64
CA ALA A 20 9.57 2.62 -4.34
C ALA A 20 9.66 1.36 -3.46
N ARG A 21 10.42 1.41 -2.36
CA ARG A 21 10.50 0.33 -1.37
C ARG A 21 9.58 0.54 -0.15
N LEU A 22 8.95 1.71 -0.03
CA LEU A 22 8.17 2.13 1.15
C LEU A 22 6.66 2.18 0.91
N ALA A 23 6.20 2.10 -0.34
CA ALA A 23 4.83 1.69 -0.61
C ALA A 23 4.71 0.22 -0.19
N SER A 24 4.48 0.03 1.10
CA SER A 24 4.29 -1.27 1.72
C SER A 24 3.26 -2.05 0.90
N THR A 25 3.57 -3.32 0.66
CA THR A 25 2.65 -4.25 0.00
C THR A 25 1.23 -4.17 0.55
N GLU A 26 1.08 -3.81 1.82
CA GLU A 26 -0.20 -3.69 2.52
C GLU A 26 -1.05 -2.51 2.04
N LEU A 27 -0.48 -1.32 1.86
CA LEU A 27 -1.23 -0.16 1.32
C LEU A 27 -1.69 -0.40 -0.12
N ALA A 28 -0.82 -1.00 -0.94
CA ALA A 28 -1.18 -1.39 -2.30
C ALA A 28 -2.26 -2.49 -2.34
N LYS A 29 -2.26 -3.40 -1.37
CA LYS A 29 -3.28 -4.45 -1.26
C LYS A 29 -4.65 -3.92 -0.88
N ILE A 30 -4.75 -2.84 -0.11
CA ILE A 30 -6.04 -2.28 0.36
C ILE A 30 -6.81 -1.63 -0.80
N GLY A 31 -6.12 -0.86 -1.64
CA GLY A 31 -6.78 -0.11 -2.72
C GLY A 31 -7.76 0.94 -2.18
N ASP A 32 -8.92 1.09 -2.81
CA ASP A 32 -9.91 2.15 -2.53
C ASP A 32 -10.93 1.78 -1.44
N ARG A 33 -10.57 0.90 -0.51
CA ARG A 33 -11.45 0.51 0.60
C ARG A 33 -11.39 1.54 1.72
N GLU A 34 -12.55 1.88 2.28
CA GLU A 34 -12.64 2.75 3.46
C GLU A 34 -11.95 2.10 4.67
N TRP A 35 -11.22 2.93 5.41
CA TRP A 35 -10.67 2.60 6.73
C TRP A 35 -11.72 2.81 7.83
N VAL A 36 -12.05 1.75 8.56
CA VAL A 36 -13.14 1.73 9.53
C VAL A 36 -12.62 1.68 10.98
N GLY A 37 -11.42 1.17 11.23
CA GLY A 37 -10.92 1.02 12.61
C GLY A 37 -9.49 0.51 12.72
N PHE A 38 -9.07 0.17 13.93
CA PHE A 38 -7.66 -0.21 14.21
C PHE A 38 -7.28 -1.64 13.78
N GLY A 39 -8.24 -2.46 13.36
CA GLY A 39 -7.96 -3.79 12.83
C GLY A 39 -7.43 -4.80 13.85
N HIS A 40 -7.33 -6.06 13.41
CA HIS A 40 -6.82 -7.11 14.28
C HIS A 40 -5.30 -6.95 14.45
N ASN A 41 -4.82 -6.88 15.70
CA ASN A 41 -3.42 -6.61 16.04
C ASN A 41 -2.84 -5.32 15.43
N GLY A 42 -3.68 -4.30 15.18
CA GLY A 42 -3.22 -3.05 14.59
C GLY A 42 -2.97 -3.12 13.07
N GLN A 43 -3.36 -4.21 12.42
CA GLN A 43 -3.14 -4.40 10.99
C GLN A 43 -4.32 -3.93 10.13
N PRO A 44 -4.06 -3.39 8.93
CA PRO A 44 -5.09 -2.88 8.03
C PRO A 44 -5.75 -4.01 7.23
N ASN A 45 -6.39 -4.98 7.91
CA ASN A 45 -6.95 -6.17 7.28
C ASN A 45 -8.47 -6.28 7.43
N TYR A 46 -9.07 -7.01 6.50
CA TYR A 46 -10.44 -7.50 6.60
C TYR A 46 -10.39 -8.92 7.19
N VAL A 47 -11.14 -9.17 8.26
CA VAL A 47 -11.25 -10.49 8.90
C VAL A 47 -12.64 -10.68 9.48
N ASP A 48 -13.28 -11.80 9.15
CA ASP A 48 -14.58 -12.19 9.69
C ASP A 48 -14.37 -13.04 10.95
N ARG A 49 -14.42 -12.38 12.12
CA ARG A 49 -14.18 -13.02 13.41
C ARG A 49 -15.25 -12.61 14.41
N ALA A 50 -15.84 -13.58 15.12
CA ALA A 50 -16.90 -13.30 16.11
C ALA A 50 -16.39 -12.47 17.30
N ASP A 51 -15.11 -12.62 17.65
CA ASP A 51 -14.40 -11.84 18.67
C ASP A 51 -13.97 -10.44 18.18
N PHE A 52 -14.09 -10.16 16.88
CA PHE A 52 -13.65 -8.92 16.27
C PHE A 52 -14.66 -8.40 15.24
N PRO A 53 -15.79 -7.82 15.69
CA PRO A 53 -16.91 -7.48 14.82
C PRO A 53 -16.64 -6.28 13.88
N MET A 54 -15.61 -5.47 14.15
CA MET A 54 -15.27 -4.29 13.35
C MET A 54 -13.86 -4.41 12.77
N PRO A 55 -13.70 -4.91 11.52
CA PRO A 55 -12.41 -5.02 10.85
C PRO A 55 -11.78 -3.65 10.58
N ALA A 56 -10.49 -3.64 10.18
CA ALA A 56 -9.76 -2.40 9.94
C ALA A 56 -10.25 -1.65 8.68
N ILE A 57 -10.65 -2.41 7.67
CA ILE A 57 -11.07 -1.94 6.35
C ILE A 57 -12.39 -2.60 5.97
N ARG A 58 -13.15 -2.00 5.04
CA ARG A 58 -14.35 -2.61 4.47
C ARG A 58 -14.04 -3.84 3.61
N PHE A 59 -15.04 -4.72 3.45
CA PHE A 59 -14.96 -5.90 2.58
C PHE A 59 -14.71 -5.51 1.10
N ARG A 60 -15.50 -4.57 0.60
CA ARG A 60 -15.48 -4.10 -0.79
C ARG A 60 -15.08 -2.63 -0.86
N ALA A 61 -14.48 -2.25 -1.99
CA ALA A 61 -14.19 -0.86 -2.31
C ALA A 61 -15.49 -0.05 -2.44
N ASP A 62 -15.38 1.26 -2.25
CA ASP A 62 -16.53 2.15 -2.39
C ASP A 62 -16.89 2.28 -3.89
N THR A 63 -18.10 1.86 -4.23
CA THR A 63 -18.70 2.12 -5.55
C THR A 63 -19.80 3.18 -5.41
N PRO A 64 -20.21 3.85 -6.50
CA PRO A 64 -21.29 4.84 -6.45
C PRO A 64 -22.60 4.30 -5.88
N ASP A 65 -22.84 3.00 -5.98
CA ASP A 65 -24.01 2.30 -5.44
C ASP A 65 -24.00 2.17 -3.90
N ILE A 66 -22.89 2.52 -3.24
CA ILE A 66 -22.62 2.31 -1.81
C ILE A 66 -22.33 3.66 -1.12
N LYS A 67 -22.88 4.76 -1.63
CA LYS A 67 -22.75 6.08 -1.01
C LYS A 67 -24.03 6.54 -0.32
#